data_AF-A0A7D4BX62-F1
#
_entry.id   AF-A0A7D4BX62-F1
#
_cell.length_a   1.000
_cell.length_b   1.000
_cell.length_c   1.000
_cell.angle_alpha   90.00
_cell.angle_beta   90.00
_cell.angle_gamma   90.00
#
_symmetry.space_group_name_H-M   'P 1'
#
loop_
_entity.id
_entity.type
_entity.pdbx_description
1 polymer ?
#
loop_
_entity_poly.entity_id
_entity_poly.type
_entity_poly.pdbx_seq_one_letter_code
_entity_poly.pdbx_strand_id
1 'polypeptide(L)'
;MKKHLTFAAIGLAAAASWASYPGSVAPTGYLMVIGSGRPGTESYVPEITTIQPDGQEQVQRLTSIKVGTERNSTAAGVALHRAELLKVNELATHGWRVVSVAQSTVGVGATTETVYLLERR
;
A
#
# COMPACT_ATOMS: atom_id res chain seq x y z
N MET A 1 6.16 1.43 -60.18
CA MET A 1 6.58 2.42 -59.15
C MET A 1 5.57 2.64 -58.02
N LYS A 2 4.52 1.80 -57.84
CA LYS A 2 3.47 2.01 -56.82
C LYS A 2 3.65 1.26 -55.49
N LYS A 3 4.64 0.36 -55.38
CA LYS A 3 4.83 -0.51 -54.21
C LYS A 3 5.55 0.18 -53.04
N HIS A 4 6.33 1.23 -53.30
CA HIS A 4 7.10 1.93 -52.27
C HIS A 4 6.22 2.86 -51.41
N LEU A 5 5.10 3.35 -51.95
CA LEU A 5 4.13 4.16 -51.21
C LEU A 5 3.41 3.34 -50.12
N THR A 6 3.15 2.05 -50.38
CA THR A 6 2.46 1.18 -49.42
C THR A 6 3.35 0.85 -48.22
N PHE A 7 4.66 0.66 -48.43
CA PHE A 7 5.60 0.41 -47.33
C PHE A 7 5.83 1.66 -46.46
N ALA A 8 5.83 2.86 -47.05
CA ALA A 8 5.94 4.10 -46.30
C ALA A 8 4.71 4.33 -45.39
N ALA A 9 3.51 4.01 -45.88
CA ALA A 9 2.28 4.16 -45.10
C ALA A 9 2.21 3.23 -43.88
N ILE A 10 2.72 2.00 -44.01
CA ILE A 10 2.76 1.03 -42.89
C ILE A 10 3.78 1.46 -41.82
N GLY A 11 4.93 2.01 -42.23
CA GLY A 11 5.94 2.52 -41.28
C GLY A 11 5.42 3.68 -40.42
N LEU A 12 4.63 4.58 -41.00
CA LEU A 12 4.01 5.69 -40.28
C LEU A 12 2.93 5.24 -39.29
N ALA A 13 2.14 4.20 -39.63
CA ALA A 13 1.13 3.65 -38.73
C ALA A 13 1.76 2.95 -37.51
N ALA A 14 2.88 2.24 -37.69
CA ALA A 14 3.61 1.61 -36.60
C ALA A 14 4.23 2.64 -35.63
N ALA A 15 4.80 3.74 -36.15
CA ALA A 15 5.37 4.80 -35.32
C ALA A 15 4.29 5.60 -34.54
N ALA A 16 3.12 5.85 -35.16
CA ALA A 16 2.01 6.53 -34.51
C ALA A 16 1.34 5.70 -33.39
N SER A 17 1.47 4.37 -33.46
CA SER A 17 0.92 3.44 -32.46
C SER A 17 1.68 3.47 -31.13
N TRP A 18 2.94 3.92 -31.12
CA TRP A 18 3.72 4.10 -29.88
C TRP A 18 3.49 5.46 -29.22
N ALA A 19 3.20 6.51 -30.00
CA ALA A 19 2.87 7.83 -29.47
C ALA A 19 1.48 7.89 -28.82
N SER A 20 0.63 6.89 -29.09
CA SER A 20 -0.75 6.80 -28.59
C SER A 20 -0.92 5.74 -27.50
N TYR A 21 0.17 5.17 -26.97
CA TYR A 21 0.05 4.44 -25.72
C TYR A 21 -0.37 5.47 -24.67
N PRO A 22 -1.57 5.36 -24.06
CA PRO A 22 -1.85 6.15 -22.88
C PRO A 22 -0.76 5.77 -21.89
N GLY A 23 0.21 6.67 -21.69
CA GLY A 23 1.17 6.55 -20.60
C GLY A 23 0.32 6.32 -19.36
N SER A 24 0.62 5.23 -18.64
CA SER A 24 -0.04 4.88 -17.38
C SER A 24 -0.36 6.17 -16.63
N VAL A 25 -1.64 6.57 -16.68
CA VAL A 25 -2.11 7.69 -15.89
C VAL A 25 -1.91 7.18 -14.48
N ALA A 26 -0.88 7.72 -13.79
CA ALA A 26 -0.61 7.36 -12.42
C ALA A 26 -1.94 7.47 -11.68
N PRO A 27 -2.46 6.39 -11.07
CA PRO A 27 -3.80 6.40 -10.54
C PRO A 27 -3.93 7.58 -9.58
N THR A 28 -4.83 8.50 -9.92
CA THR A 28 -5.31 9.55 -9.02
C THR A 28 -6.17 8.82 -7.99
N GLY A 29 -5.50 8.18 -7.04
CA GLY A 29 -6.07 7.15 -6.21
C GLY A 29 -5.68 7.32 -4.76
N TYR A 30 -6.47 6.71 -3.89
CA TYR A 30 -6.17 6.61 -2.48
C TYR A 30 -5.51 5.27 -2.20
N LEU A 31 -4.52 5.28 -1.32
CA LEU A 31 -3.87 4.09 -0.78
C LEU A 31 -4.14 4.05 0.72
N MET A 32 -4.40 2.87 1.26
CA MET A 32 -4.61 2.71 2.69
C MET A 32 -3.53 1.81 3.30
N VAL A 33 -2.97 2.23 4.43
CA VAL A 33 -2.07 1.39 5.25
C VAL A 33 -2.77 1.13 6.58
N ILE A 34 -2.97 -0.13 6.92
CA ILE A 34 -3.61 -0.56 8.16
C ILE A 34 -2.57 -1.34 8.96
N GLY A 35 -2.20 -0.85 10.13
CA GLY A 35 -1.48 -1.64 11.13
C GLY A 35 -2.47 -2.29 12.08
N SER A 36 -2.44 -3.61 12.21
CA SER A 36 -3.34 -4.35 13.10
C SER A 36 -2.55 -5.20 14.10
N GLY A 37 -2.99 -5.15 15.36
CA GLY A 37 -2.43 -5.91 16.46
C GLY A 37 -3.51 -6.35 17.44
N ARG A 38 -3.55 -7.64 17.76
CA ARG A 38 -4.41 -8.18 18.84
C ARG A 38 -3.61 -8.38 20.11
N PRO A 39 -3.93 -7.67 21.20
CA PRO A 39 -3.49 -8.08 22.54
C PRO A 39 -4.25 -9.36 22.94
N GLY A 40 -3.56 -10.41 23.39
CA GLY A 40 -4.22 -11.65 23.78
C GLY A 40 -3.30 -12.70 24.40
N THR A 41 -3.89 -13.77 24.93
CA THR A 41 -3.19 -14.93 25.54
C THR A 41 -2.63 -15.92 24.53
N GLU A 42 -3.08 -15.84 23.28
CA GLU A 42 -2.55 -16.61 22.15
C GLU A 42 -1.58 -15.74 21.36
N SER A 43 -0.47 -16.32 20.88
CA SER A 43 0.55 -15.55 20.15
C SER A 43 -0.01 -15.05 18.82
N TYR A 44 -0.42 -13.78 18.77
CA TYR A 44 -0.78 -13.11 17.55
C TYR A 44 0.46 -12.45 16.92
N VAL A 45 0.56 -12.51 15.59
CA VAL A 45 1.62 -11.84 14.85
C VAL A 45 1.02 -10.56 14.26
N PRO A 46 1.49 -9.36 14.65
CA PRO A 46 1.02 -8.11 14.06
C PRO A 46 1.26 -8.08 12.57
N GLU A 47 0.43 -7.34 11.86
CA GLU A 47 0.53 -7.21 10.41
C GLU A 47 0.30 -5.78 9.96
N ILE A 48 0.88 -5.46 8.80
CA ILE A 48 0.62 -4.23 8.08
C ILE A 48 -0.01 -4.63 6.75
N THR A 49 -1.23 -4.17 6.52
CA THR A 49 -1.96 -4.36 5.27
C THR A 49 -1.91 -3.07 4.47
N THR A 50 -1.43 -3.15 3.23
CA THR A 50 -1.49 -2.05 2.27
C THR A 50 -2.57 -2.36 1.24
N ILE A 51 -3.58 -1.50 1.12
CA ILE A 51 -4.63 -1.59 0.11
C ILE A 51 -4.33 -0.57 -0.98
N GLN A 52 -4.04 -1.06 -2.18
CA GLN A 52 -3.74 -0.26 -3.36
C GLN A 52 -5.01 0.41 -3.93
N PRO A 53 -4.88 1.44 -4.79
CA PRO A 53 -6.03 2.10 -5.41
C PRO A 53 -6.94 1.19 -6.25
N ASP A 54 -6.41 0.07 -6.74
CA ASP A 54 -7.15 -0.96 -7.49
C ASP A 54 -7.85 -1.97 -6.58
N GLY A 55 -7.75 -1.79 -5.25
CA GLY A 55 -8.31 -2.68 -4.23
C GLY A 55 -7.45 -3.90 -3.93
N GLN A 56 -6.28 -4.06 -4.54
CA GLN A 56 -5.38 -5.17 -4.22
C GLN A 56 -4.76 -4.99 -2.84
N GLU A 57 -4.78 -6.06 -2.06
CA GLU A 57 -4.24 -6.09 -0.70
C GLU A 57 -2.86 -6.74 -0.67
N GLN A 58 -1.92 -6.09 0.02
CA GLN A 58 -0.62 -6.65 0.35
C GLN A 58 -0.49 -6.72 1.87
N VAL A 59 -0.44 -7.94 2.40
CA VAL A 59 -0.32 -8.19 3.84
C VAL A 59 1.14 -8.53 4.18
N GLN A 60 1.73 -7.75 5.08
CA GLN A 60 3.06 -7.98 5.62
C GLN A 60 2.96 -8.39 7.09
N ARG A 61 3.27 -9.65 7.39
CA ARG A 61 3.32 -10.16 8.77
C ARG A 61 4.64 -9.77 9.44
N LEU A 62 4.55 -9.16 10.62
CA LEU A 62 5.68 -8.69 11.42
C LEU A 62 6.13 -9.76 12.42
N THR A 63 6.66 -10.87 11.92
CA THR A 63 7.07 -12.05 12.73
C THR A 63 8.16 -11.76 13.76
N SER A 64 8.88 -10.65 13.61
CA SER A 64 9.88 -10.17 14.58
C SER A 64 9.25 -9.51 15.82
N ILE A 65 8.00 -9.08 15.75
CA ILE A 65 7.29 -8.46 16.87
C ILE A 65 6.54 -9.56 17.62
N LYS A 66 7.00 -9.85 18.84
CA LYS A 66 6.36 -10.83 19.72
C LYS A 66 5.27 -10.16 20.54
N VAL A 67 4.01 -10.44 20.22
CA VAL A 67 2.88 -10.09 21.09
C VAL A 67 2.71 -11.24 22.10
N GLY A 68 3.12 -11.00 23.34
CA GLY A 68 2.97 -11.96 24.45
C GLY A 68 2.15 -11.34 25.59
N THR A 69 2.32 -11.88 26.81
CA THR A 69 1.66 -11.44 28.06
C THR A 69 1.60 -9.91 28.21
N GLU A 70 0.64 -9.39 28.99
CA GLU A 70 0.31 -7.94 29.13
C GLU A 70 1.51 -6.99 29.17
N ARG A 71 2.65 -7.36 29.78
CA ARG A 71 3.90 -6.57 29.80
C ARG A 71 4.53 -6.35 28.42
N ASN A 72 4.33 -7.26 27.47
CA ASN A 72 4.78 -7.17 26.09
C ASN A 72 3.78 -6.44 25.18
N SER A 73 2.56 -6.14 25.65
CA SER A 73 1.52 -5.52 24.82
C SER A 73 1.87 -4.08 24.42
N THR A 74 2.39 -3.27 25.36
CA THR A 74 2.81 -1.88 25.07
C THR A 74 4.04 -1.84 24.17
N ALA A 75 5.05 -2.68 24.45
CA ALA A 75 6.26 -2.74 23.64
C ALA A 75 5.95 -3.23 22.20
N ALA A 76 5.06 -4.21 22.07
CA ALA A 76 4.59 -4.67 20.77
C ALA A 76 3.77 -3.59 20.04
N GLY A 77 2.92 -2.83 20.75
CA GLY A 77 2.20 -1.69 20.18
C GLY A 77 3.13 -0.59 19.67
N VAL A 78 4.18 -0.24 20.43
CA VAL A 78 5.21 0.71 20.00
C VAL A 78 5.99 0.18 18.79
N ALA A 79 6.35 -1.11 18.80
CA ALA A 79 7.05 -1.73 17.68
C ALA A 79 6.18 -1.77 16.41
N LEU A 80 4.88 -2.07 16.53
CA LEU A 80 3.92 -2.02 15.44
C LEU A 80 3.81 -0.60 14.89
N HIS A 81 3.61 0.39 15.76
CA HIS A 81 3.52 1.79 15.35
C HIS A 81 4.79 2.27 14.62
N ARG A 82 5.97 1.86 15.09
CA ARG A 82 7.22 2.14 14.38
C ARG A 82 7.25 1.50 12.99
N ALA A 83 6.79 0.27 12.85
CA ALA A 83 6.73 -0.42 11.56
C ALA A 83 5.74 0.26 10.60
N GLU A 84 4.58 0.71 11.08
CA GLU A 84 3.62 1.52 10.32
C GLU A 84 4.29 2.79 9.76
N LEU A 85 4.97 3.55 10.63
CA LEU A 85 5.63 4.80 10.23
C LEU A 85 6.75 4.55 9.22
N LEU A 86 7.50 3.46 9.35
CA LEU A 86 8.51 3.07 8.35
C LEU A 86 7.87 2.78 7.00
N LYS A 87 6.71 2.09 6.98
CA LYS A 87 5.98 1.82 5.73
C LYS A 87 5.42 3.10 5.12
N VAL A 88 4.86 4.00 5.94
CA VAL A 88 4.37 5.31 5.47
C VAL A 88 5.51 6.16 4.91
N ASN A 89 6.68 6.17 5.56
CA ASN A 89 7.86 6.88 5.06
C ASN A 89 8.37 6.29 3.74
N GLU A 90 8.41 4.97 3.61
CA GLU A 90 8.70 4.30 2.34
C GLU A 90 7.72 4.76 1.25
N LEU A 91 6.41 4.76 1.52
CA LEU A 91 5.42 5.22 0.54
C LEU A 91 5.57 6.71 0.22
N ALA A 92 5.97 7.53 1.18
CA ALA A 92 6.24 8.95 0.97
C ALA A 92 7.38 9.19 -0.02
N THR A 93 8.45 8.36 0.00
CA THR A 93 9.51 8.45 -1.02
C THR A 93 9.03 8.07 -2.43
N HIS A 94 7.92 7.33 -2.52
CA HIS A 94 7.26 6.95 -3.78
C HIS A 94 6.16 7.94 -4.20
N GLY A 95 6.06 9.11 -3.56
CA GLY A 95 5.12 10.18 -3.93
C GLY A 95 3.73 10.06 -3.29
N TRP A 96 3.57 9.26 -2.25
CA TRP A 96 2.33 9.22 -1.47
C TRP A 96 2.36 10.23 -0.31
N ARG A 97 1.23 10.88 -0.02
CA ARG A 97 1.09 11.82 1.10
C ARG A 97 -0.02 11.35 2.01
N VAL A 98 0.25 11.26 3.31
CA VAL A 98 -0.80 11.02 4.31
C VAL A 98 -1.80 12.19 4.29
N VAL A 99 -3.08 11.86 4.21
CA VAL A 99 -4.20 12.81 4.25
C VAL A 99 -5.12 12.61 5.43
N SER A 100 -5.17 11.39 5.98
CA SER A 100 -5.95 11.09 7.19
C SER A 100 -5.31 9.96 7.98
N VAL A 101 -5.51 9.99 9.28
CA VAL A 101 -5.15 8.90 10.21
C VAL A 101 -6.35 8.68 11.12
N ALA A 102 -6.80 7.44 11.21
CA ALA A 102 -7.88 7.01 12.08
C ALA A 102 -7.45 5.81 12.91
N GLN A 103 -8.04 5.66 14.09
CA GLN A 103 -7.91 4.43 14.87
C GLN A 103 -9.29 3.78 14.94
N SER A 104 -9.32 2.48 14.70
CA SER A 104 -10.52 1.65 14.83
C SER A 104 -10.24 0.56 15.85
N THR A 105 -11.25 0.21 16.63
CA THR A 105 -11.19 -0.96 17.50
C THR A 105 -12.33 -1.88 17.11
N VAL A 106 -11.99 -3.05 16.57
CA VAL A 106 -12.97 -3.98 16.02
C VAL A 106 -12.98 -5.28 16.84
N GLY A 107 -14.18 -5.72 17.23
CA GLY A 107 -14.45 -7.01 17.87
C GLY A 107 -14.33 -7.06 19.40
N VAL A 108 -14.88 -8.13 19.99
CA VAL A 108 -14.73 -8.45 21.42
C VAL A 108 -13.33 -9.04 21.62
N GLY A 109 -12.47 -8.36 22.40
CA GLY A 109 -11.03 -8.64 22.47
C GLY A 109 -10.14 -7.68 21.65
N ALA A 110 -10.72 -6.54 21.20
CA ALA A 110 -10.06 -5.35 20.67
C ALA A 110 -8.81 -5.59 19.80
N THR A 111 -9.02 -5.79 18.49
CA THR A 111 -7.96 -5.48 17.53
C THR A 111 -7.93 -3.97 17.40
N THR A 112 -6.90 -3.33 17.93
CA THR A 112 -6.69 -1.90 17.65
C THR A 112 -5.98 -1.81 16.31
N GLU A 113 -6.63 -1.11 15.39
CA GLU A 113 -6.12 -0.85 14.04
C GLU A 113 -5.78 0.63 13.92
N THR A 114 -4.62 0.93 13.37
CA THR A 114 -4.27 2.28 12.93
C THR A 114 -4.37 2.32 11.41
N VAL A 115 -5.24 3.18 10.89
CA VAL A 115 -5.53 3.32 9.47
C VAL A 115 -4.98 4.65 8.98
N TYR A 116 -4.03 4.60 8.05
CA TYR A 116 -3.51 5.75 7.32
C TYR A 116 -4.13 5.77 5.94
N LEU A 117 -4.75 6.89 5.58
CA LEU A 117 -5.18 7.17 4.21
C LEU A 117 -4.13 8.06 3.55
N LEU A 118 -3.68 7.66 2.37
CA LEU A 118 -2.68 8.36 1.58
C LEU A 118 -3.24 8.71 0.19
N GLU A 119 -2.86 9.87 -0.32
CA GLU A 119 -3.14 10.30 -1.69
C GLU A 119 -1.84 10.47 -2.48
N ARG A 120 -1.91 10.38 -3.81
CA ARG A 120 -0.75 10.64 -4.67
C ARG A 120 -0.49 12.16 -4.73
N ARG A 121 0.76 12.58 -4.50
CA ARG A 121 1.21 13.98 -4.62
C ARG A 121 1.54 14.35 -6.07
#